data_AF-A0A537CRU9-F1
#
_entry.id   AF-A0A537CRU9-F1
#
_cell.length_a   1.000
_cell.length_b   1.000
_cell.length_c   1.000
_cell.angle_alpha   90.00
_cell.angle_beta   90.00
_cell.angle_gamma   90.00
#
_symmetry.space_group_name_H-M   'P 1'
#
loop_
_entity.id
_entity.type
_entity.pdbx_description
1 polymer ?
#
loop_
_entity_poly.entity_id
_entity_poly.type
_entity_poly.pdbx_seq_one_letter_code
_entity_poly.pdbx_strand_id
1 'polypeptide(L)' 'MRICRFDDNRVGIVSGEGIRDVTAVLDGLPQVTYPLPRHDPFIAALRDLLPELPARRRASGRSGRAI' A
#
# COMPACT_ATOMS: atom_id res chain seq x y z
N MET A 1 6.86 8.46 -4.38
CA MET A 1 5.90 7.74 -3.51
C MET A 1 6.64 6.62 -2.82
N ARG A 2 6.35 6.36 -1.54
CA ARG A 2 6.92 5.24 -0.79
C ARG A 2 5.79 4.32 -0.37
N ILE A 3 6.01 3.02 -0.53
CA ILE A 3 5.06 1.99 -0.11
C ILE A 3 5.62 1.39 1.17
N CYS A 4 4.74 1.10 2.13
CA CYS A 4 5.09 0.48 3.39
C CYS A 4 4.10 -0.63 3.72
N ARG A 5 4.57 -1.63 4.45
CA ARG A 5 3.71 -2.57 5.18
C ARG A 5 3.63 -2.13 6.62
N PHE A 6 2.46 -2.22 7.23
CA PHE A 6 2.24 -1.81 8.62
C PHE A 6 1.18 -2.68 9.29
N ASP A 7 1.06 -2.58 10.62
CA ASP A 7 0.21 -3.43 11.46
C ASP A 7 0.37 -4.93 11.09
N ASP A 8 -0.74 -5.61 10.79
CA ASP A 8 -0.82 -7.02 10.41
C ASP A 8 -0.85 -7.18 8.89
N ASN A 9 0.30 -7.00 8.24
CA ASN A 9 0.48 -7.16 6.78
C ASN A 9 -0.34 -6.22 5.89
N ARG A 10 -0.85 -5.12 6.44
CA ARG A 10 -1.55 -4.09 5.68
C ARG A 10 -0.58 -3.34 4.79
N VAL A 11 -1.06 -2.90 3.64
CA VAL A 11 -0.26 -2.13 2.68
C VAL A 11 -0.70 -0.67 2.73
N GLY A 12 0.26 0.23 2.79
CA GLY A 12 0.01 1.67 2.83
C GLY A 12 1.00 2.48 2.01
N ILE A 13 0.56 3.65 1.57
CA ILE A 13 1.39 4.63 0.88
C ILE A 13 1.78 5.74 1.86
N VAL A 14 3.08 5.98 1.98
CA VAL A 14 3.61 7.08 2.78
C VAL A 14 3.57 8.35 1.95
N SER A 15 2.82 9.34 2.45
CA SER A 15 2.85 10.73 2.00
C SER A 15 3.42 11.59 3.14
N GLY A 16 3.92 12.79 2.86
CA GLY A 16 4.68 13.60 3.83
C GLY A 16 4.02 13.80 5.20
N GLU A 17 2.70 13.68 5.30
CA GLU A 17 1.92 13.86 6.53
C GLU A 17 1.37 12.55 7.15
N GLY A 18 1.69 11.37 6.60
CA GLY A 18 1.20 10.12 7.17
C GLY A 18 1.20 8.91 6.23
N ILE A 19 0.57 7.84 6.71
CA ILE A 19 0.39 6.61 5.95
C ILE A 19 -1.07 6.54 5.52
N ARG A 20 -1.29 6.40 4.22
CA ARG A 20 -2.60 6.08 3.66
C ARG A 20 -2.72 4.57 3.56
N ASP A 21 -3.71 4.00 4.23
CA ASP A 21 -4.01 2.58 4.10
C ASP A 21 -4.64 2.30 2.74
N VAL A 22 -4.05 1.35 2.01
CA VAL A 22 -4.48 0.93 0.67
C VAL A 22 -4.80 -0.56 0.61
N THR A 23 -4.91 -1.21 1.76
CA THR A 23 -5.13 -2.67 1.87
C THR A 23 -6.40 -3.10 1.13
N ALA A 24 -7.47 -2.31 1.21
CA ALA A 24 -8.74 -2.61 0.52
C ALA A 24 -8.60 -2.65 -1.02
N VAL A 25 -7.57 -2.03 -1.57
CA VAL A 25 -7.36 -1.98 -3.01
C VAL A 25 -6.65 -3.23 -3.54
N LEU A 26 -6.08 -4.04 -2.64
CA LEU A 26 -5.56 -5.37 -2.98
C LEU A 26 -6.67 -6.32 -3.43
N ASP A 27 -7.91 -6.11 -2.97
CA ASP A 27 -9.07 -6.92 -3.38
C ASP A 27 -9.41 -6.75 -4.86
N GLY A 28 -9.03 -5.61 -5.46
CA GLY A 28 -9.19 -5.33 -6.89
C GLY A 28 -8.07 -5.88 -7.78
N LEU A 29 -7.01 -6.46 -7.21
CA LEU A 29 -5.90 -6.97 -7.99
C LEU A 29 -6.28 -8.25 -8.75
N PRO A 30 -5.74 -8.43 -9.98
CA PRO A 30 -5.93 -9.67 -10.70
C PRO A 30 -5.36 -10.84 -9.91
N GLN A 31 -6.17 -11.89 -9.73
CA GLN A 31 -5.69 -13.15 -9.17
C GLN A 31 -4.71 -13.78 -10.16
N VAL A 32 -3.47 -13.97 -9.71
CA VAL A 32 -2.38 -14.41 -10.57
C VAL A 32 -2.17 -15.91 -10.41
N THR A 33 -2.20 -16.63 -11.51
CA THR A 33 -1.98 -18.08 -11.53
C THR A 33 -0.63 -18.39 -12.18
N TYR A 34 -0.03 -19.53 -11.84
CA TYR A 34 1.24 -19.94 -12.42
C TYR A 34 1.14 -20.10 -13.96
N PRO A 35 2.15 -19.66 -14.73
CA PRO A 35 3.38 -18.99 -14.29
C PRO A 35 3.18 -17.51 -13.95
N LEU A 36 3.88 -17.03 -12.91
CA LEU A 36 3.77 -15.63 -12.50
C LEU A 36 4.33 -14.68 -13.58
N PRO A 37 3.75 -13.48 -13.72
CA PRO A 37 4.27 -12.42 -14.57
C PRO A 37 5.68 -12.01 -14.16
N ARG A 38 6.46 -11.50 -15.12
CA ARG A 38 7.82 -10.98 -14.89
C ARG A 38 7.85 -9.64 -14.15
N HIS A 39 6.69 -9.10 -13.78
CA HIS A 39 6.52 -7.85 -13.08
C HIS A 39 5.67 -8.08 -11.83
N ASP A 40 5.79 -7.18 -10.87
CA ASP A 40 4.93 -7.19 -9.70
C ASP A 40 3.52 -6.68 -10.08
N PRO A 41 2.47 -7.50 -9.91
CA PRO A 41 1.10 -7.12 -10.27
C PRO A 41 0.58 -5.91 -9.48
N PHE A 42 0.98 -5.79 -8.22
CA PHE A 42 0.58 -4.68 -7.36
C PHE A 42 1.24 -3.38 -7.79
N ILE A 43 2.54 -3.39 -8.09
CA ILE A 43 3.25 -2.21 -8.60
C ILE A 43 2.74 -1.80 -9.99
N ALA A 44 2.42 -2.76 -10.86
CA ALA A 44 1.87 -2.49 -12.18
C ALA A 44 0.50 -1.81 -12.10
N ALA A 45 -0.39 -2.29 -11.22
CA ALA A 45 -1.71 -1.72 -11.01
C ALA A 45 -1.68 -0.41 -10.18
N LEU A 46 -0.58 -0.10 -9.49
CA LEU A 46 -0.49 1.03 -8.56
C LEU A 46 -0.95 2.37 -9.15
N ARG A 47 -0.66 2.62 -10.43
CA ARG A 47 -1.08 3.86 -11.12
C ARG A 47 -2.59 4.01 -11.22
N ASP A 48 -3.29 2.91 -11.46
CA ASP A 48 -4.74 2.88 -11.64
C ASP A 48 -5.47 2.80 -10.29
N LEU A 49 -4.80 2.24 -9.29
CA LEU A 49 -5.31 2.11 -7.92
C LEU A 49 -5.17 3.40 -7.10
N LEU A 50 -4.21 4.26 -7.44
CA LEU A 50 -3.91 5.52 -6.75
C LEU A 50 -5.10 6.50 -6.63
N PRO A 51 -5.91 6.73 -7.69
CA PRO A 51 -7.09 7.58 -7.61
C PRO A 51 -8.20 7.02 -6.71
N GLU A 52 -8.32 5.69 -6.62
CA GLU A 52 -9.37 5.04 -5.82
C GLU A 52 -9.04 4.99 -4.32
N LEU A 53 -7.83 5.39 -3.93
CA LEU A 53 -7.41 5.32 -2.54
C LEU A 53 -8.23 6.28 -1.68
N PRO A 54 -8.96 5.77 -0.66
CA PRO A 54 -9.72 6.62 0.23
C PRO A 54 -8.79 7.63 0.92
N ALA A 55 -9.29 8.85 1.13
CA ALA A 55 -8.56 9.95 1.79
C ALA A 55 -8.15 9.65 3.25
N ARG A 56 -8.50 8.47 3.78
CA ARG A 56 -8.28 8.06 5.16
C ARG A 56 -6.78 7.99 5.46
N ARG A 57 -6.26 9.05 6.04
CA ARG A 57 -4.89 9.17 6.50
C ARG A 57 -4.80 8.65 7.93
N ARG A 58 -3.92 7.69 8.19
CA ARG A 58 -3.40 7.48 9.55
C ARG A 58 -2.25 8.46 9.76
N ALA A 59 -2.25 9.10 10.92
CA ALA A 59 -1.05 9.79 11.39
C ALA A 59 0.10 8.78 11.38
N SER A 60 1.22 9.13 10.75
CA SER A 60 2.43 8.33 10.88
C SER A 60 2.84 8.40 12.35
N GLY A 61 2.50 7.37 13.10
CA GLY A 61 2.97 7.22 14.47
C GLY A 61 4.49 7.27 14.42
N ARG A 62 5.07 8.36 14.88
CA ARG A 62 6.50 8.43 15.18
C ARG A 62 6.66 7.52 16.41
N SER A 63 6.73 6.21 16.18
CA SER A 63 7.14 5.26 17.21
C SER A 63 8.61 5.55 17.46
N GLY A 64 8.85 6.45 18.41
CA GLY A 64 10.15 6.77 18.91
C GLY A 64 10.79 5.49 19.40
N ARG A 65 11.85 5.07 18.71
CA ARG A 65 12.80 4.12 19.27
C ARG A 65 13.54 4.86 20.38
N ALA A 66 13.04 4.68 21.60
CA ALA A 66 13.82 4.90 22.81
C ALA A 66 14.99 3.90 22.76
N ILE A 67 16.20 4.44 22.68
CA ILE A 67 17.44 3.79 23.13
C ILE A 67 17.97 4.59 24.30
#